data_AF-A0A0S8BP18-F1
#
_entry.id   AF-A0A0S8BP18-F1
#
_cell.length_a   1.000
_cell.length_b   1.000
_cell.length_c   1.000
_cell.angle_alpha   90.00
_cell.angle_beta   90.00
_cell.angle_gamma   90.00
#
_symmetry.space_group_name_H-M   'P 1'
#
loop_
_entity.id
_entity.type
_entity.pdbx_description
1 polymer ?
#
loop_
_entity_poly.entity_id
_entity_poly.type
_entity_poly.pdbx_seq_one_letter_code
_entity_poly.pdbx_strand_id
1 'polypeptide(L)'
;MEILISRREWIIALLISLAMTTILTIPYLLGYYLARSGTVFTGLIMNPEDSQSYFAKMLQGFDGHWLYTIPFTSERHEPAFIGGFYLLLGQVARWFNLSLDYVWNGARVVADIILFLFTFFFICTFLDDKRQRWTAYLLAILGSGLGWLLFALRKFEWLGAFPVDFKMPEAHLFFSALTFPHVAVGT
;
A
#
# COMPACT_ATOMS: atom_id res chain seq x y z
N MET A 1 -25.51 -18.18 -10.25
CA MET A 1 -24.29 -18.42 -11.03
C MET A 1 -23.24 -18.93 -10.04
N GLU A 2 -22.91 -20.21 -10.06
CA GLU A 2 -21.84 -20.73 -9.20
C GLU A 2 -20.49 -20.30 -9.79
N ILE A 3 -19.75 -19.49 -9.04
CA ILE A 3 -18.43 -19.01 -9.47
C ILE A 3 -17.44 -20.16 -9.33
N LEU A 4 -17.21 -20.90 -10.40
CA LEU A 4 -16.21 -21.96 -10.44
C LEU A 4 -14.84 -21.35 -10.76
N ILE A 5 -14.09 -20.95 -9.73
CA ILE A 5 -12.66 -20.63 -9.83
C ILE A 5 -11.88 -21.90 -9.57
N SER A 6 -11.11 -22.37 -10.55
CA SER A 6 -10.32 -23.58 -10.37
C SER A 6 -9.19 -23.36 -9.36
N ARG A 7 -8.78 -24.42 -8.65
CA ARG A 7 -7.60 -24.38 -7.75
C ARG A 7 -6.35 -23.84 -8.46
N ARG A 8 -6.18 -24.18 -9.74
CA ARG A 8 -5.07 -23.68 -10.56
C ARG A 8 -5.12 -22.18 -10.76
N GLU A 9 -6.31 -21.61 -10.96
CA GLU A 9 -6.48 -20.16 -11.09
C GLU A 9 -6.14 -19.42 -9.80
N TRP A 10 -6.60 -19.92 -8.65
CA TRP A 10 -6.22 -19.37 -7.35
C TRP A 10 -4.71 -19.39 -7.11
N ILE A 11 -4.04 -20.51 -7.44
CA ILE A 11 -2.59 -20.61 -7.32
C ILE A 11 -1.90 -19.59 -8.23
N ILE A 12 -2.34 -19.45 -9.49
CA ILE A 12 -1.75 -18.48 -10.42
C ILE A 12 -2.00 -17.04 -9.92
N ALA A 13 -3.20 -16.72 -9.45
CA ALA A 13 -3.52 -15.42 -8.91
C ALA A 13 -2.61 -15.08 -7.72
N LEU A 14 -2.45 -16.03 -6.77
CA LEU A 14 -1.53 -15.89 -5.63
C LEU A 14 -0.08 -15.69 -6.08
N LEU A 15 0.40 -16.45 -7.05
CA LEU A 15 1.76 -16.29 -7.57
C LEU A 15 1.97 -14.91 -8.20
N ILE A 16 0.97 -14.39 -8.92
CA ILE A 16 1.00 -13.04 -9.48
C ILE A 16 0.99 -12.00 -8.34
N SER A 17 0.11 -12.15 -7.34
CA SER A 17 0.06 -11.25 -6.18
C SER A 17 1.42 -11.20 -5.47
N LEU A 18 2.01 -12.36 -5.16
CA LEU A 18 3.33 -12.44 -4.54
C LEU A 18 4.42 -11.81 -5.41
N ALA A 19 4.42 -12.07 -6.72
CA ALA A 19 5.38 -11.47 -7.64
C ALA A 19 5.25 -9.93 -7.68
N MET A 20 4.03 -9.40 -7.77
CA MET A 20 3.78 -7.96 -7.78
C MET A 20 4.19 -7.30 -6.47
N THR A 21 3.77 -7.86 -5.33
CA THR A 21 4.17 -7.34 -4.00
C THR A 21 5.68 -7.40 -3.79
N THR A 22 6.36 -8.42 -4.33
CA THR A 22 7.83 -8.52 -4.31
C THR A 22 8.47 -7.38 -5.11
N ILE A 23 7.98 -7.13 -6.34
CA ILE A 23 8.45 -6.02 -7.18
C ILE A 23 8.23 -4.68 -6.46
N LEU A 24 7.07 -4.48 -5.85
CA LEU A 24 6.74 -3.26 -5.10
C LEU A 24 7.57 -3.07 -3.83
N THR A 25 8.20 -4.13 -3.32
CA THR A 25 9.12 -4.07 -2.16
C THR A 25 10.53 -3.63 -2.57
N ILE A 26 10.91 -3.81 -3.83
CA ILE A 26 12.24 -3.41 -4.35
C ILE A 26 12.58 -1.94 -4.04
N PRO A 27 11.74 -0.94 -4.34
CA PRO A 27 12.11 0.45 -4.09
C PRO A 27 12.27 0.78 -2.60
N TYR A 28 11.57 0.06 -1.70
CA TYR A 28 11.78 0.19 -0.25
C TYR A 28 13.16 -0.34 0.14
N LEU A 29 13.53 -1.54 -0.33
CA LEU A 29 14.84 -2.13 -0.07
C LEU A 29 15.97 -1.26 -0.63
N LEU A 30 15.80 -0.70 -1.83
CA LEU A 30 16.73 0.26 -2.40
C LEU A 30 16.84 1.52 -1.55
N GLY A 31 15.74 2.01 -0.98
CA GLY A 31 15.74 3.15 -0.05
C GLY A 31 16.64 2.90 1.17
N TYR A 32 16.53 1.73 1.80
CA TYR A 32 17.42 1.35 2.90
C TYR A 32 18.87 1.15 2.46
N TYR A 33 19.09 0.53 1.30
CA TYR A 33 20.44 0.25 0.78
C TYR A 33 21.20 1.51 0.33
N LEU A 34 20.48 2.47 -0.25
CA LEU A 34 21.06 3.71 -0.81
C LEU A 34 21.06 4.88 0.20
N ALA A 35 20.65 4.64 1.45
CA ALA A 35 20.69 5.66 2.50
C ALA A 35 22.13 6.19 2.67
N ARG A 36 22.29 7.52 2.61
CA ARG A 36 23.60 8.17 2.70
C ARG A 36 24.14 8.09 4.12
N SER A 37 25.46 8.10 4.26
CA SER A 37 26.11 8.18 5.58
C SER A 37 25.56 9.38 6.38
N GLY A 38 25.18 9.13 7.64
CA GLY A 38 24.55 10.13 8.51
C GLY A 38 23.05 10.35 8.28
N THR A 39 22.40 9.57 7.42
CA THR A 39 20.94 9.63 7.19
C THR A 39 20.29 8.26 7.40
N VAL A 40 18.98 8.24 7.65
CA VAL A 40 18.18 7.03 7.79
C VAL A 40 17.00 7.11 6.83
N PHE A 41 16.74 6.04 6.10
CA PHE A 41 15.53 5.92 5.30
C PHE A 41 14.34 5.65 6.23
N THR A 42 13.28 6.44 6.10
CA THR A 42 12.12 6.41 7.01
C THR A 42 11.12 5.29 6.69
N GLY A 43 11.41 4.45 5.70
CA GLY A 43 10.51 3.39 5.26
C GLY A 43 9.33 3.89 4.41
N LEU A 44 9.44 5.07 3.82
CA LEU A 44 8.38 5.76 3.06
C LEU A 44 8.90 6.22 1.70
N ILE A 45 8.19 5.88 0.63
CA ILE A 45 8.56 6.27 -0.74
C ILE A 45 7.82 7.54 -1.19
N MET A 46 6.56 7.72 -0.77
CA MET A 46 5.71 8.78 -1.28
C MET A 46 4.79 9.33 -0.19
N ASN A 47 4.36 10.58 -0.37
CA ASN A 47 3.50 11.33 0.55
C ASN A 47 3.98 11.24 2.01
N PRO A 48 5.26 11.59 2.29
CA PRO A 48 5.80 11.54 3.64
C PRO A 48 5.00 12.40 4.62
N GLU A 49 4.42 13.52 4.16
CA GLU A 49 3.57 14.42 4.93
C GLU A 49 2.37 13.72 5.57
N ASP A 50 1.60 12.95 4.78
CA ASP A 50 0.47 12.18 5.28
C ASP A 50 0.93 11.00 6.12
N SER A 51 2.02 10.36 5.69
CA SER A 51 2.60 9.20 6.35
C SER A 51 2.97 9.46 7.80
N GLN A 52 3.52 10.65 8.11
CA GLN A 52 3.87 11.01 9.49
C GLN A 52 2.65 11.01 10.42
N SER A 53 1.46 11.36 9.92
CA SER A 53 0.22 11.29 10.70
C SER A 53 -0.15 9.85 11.07
N TYR A 54 0.14 8.88 10.20
CA TYR A 54 -0.09 7.46 10.48
C TYR A 54 0.97 6.88 11.40
N PHE A 55 2.25 7.22 11.21
CA PHE A 55 3.32 6.84 12.14
C PHE A 55 3.11 7.39 13.54
N ALA A 56 2.57 8.60 13.69
CA ALA A 56 2.19 9.14 15.00
C ALA A 56 1.13 8.29 15.71
N LYS A 57 0.16 7.75 14.96
CA LYS A 57 -0.85 6.81 15.50
C LYS A 57 -0.23 5.48 15.88
N MET A 58 0.66 4.95 15.02
CA MET A 58 1.41 3.73 15.34
C MET A 58 2.28 3.90 16.58
N LEU A 59 2.94 5.05 16.74
CA LEU A 59 3.75 5.34 17.91
C LEU A 59 2.91 5.37 19.19
N GLN A 60 1.75 6.05 19.18
CA GLN A 60 0.85 6.01 20.34
C GLN A 60 0.31 4.62 20.64
N GLY A 61 0.01 3.83 19.60
CA GLY A 61 -0.35 2.42 19.74
C GLY A 61 0.78 1.57 20.32
N PHE A 62 2.03 1.84 19.93
CA PHE A 62 3.23 1.20 20.48
C PHE A 62 3.43 1.55 21.96
N ASP A 63 3.10 2.78 22.35
CA ASP A 63 3.07 3.22 23.75
C ASP A 63 1.88 2.64 24.54
N GLY A 64 1.05 1.80 23.91
CA GLY A 64 -0.05 1.07 24.55
C GLY A 64 -1.41 1.77 24.48
N HIS A 65 -1.52 2.91 23.81
CA HIS A 65 -2.80 3.62 23.67
C HIS A 65 -3.72 2.96 22.63
N TRP A 66 -5.02 3.05 22.87
CA TRP A 66 -6.07 2.62 21.93
C TRP A 66 -6.91 3.78 21.40
N LEU A 67 -6.64 4.99 21.88
CA LEU A 67 -7.21 6.24 21.40
C LEU A 67 -6.06 7.13 20.93
N TYR A 68 -6.34 7.96 19.93
CA TYR A 68 -5.38 8.87 19.33
C TYR A 68 -5.58 10.29 19.83
N THR A 69 -4.48 10.92 20.23
CA THR A 69 -4.41 12.37 20.49
C THR A 69 -3.56 13.02 19.40
N ILE A 70 -3.98 14.14 18.82
CA ILE A 70 -3.28 14.75 17.68
C ILE A 70 -2.05 15.50 18.23
N PRO A 71 -0.81 15.06 17.94
CA PRO A 71 0.38 15.72 18.47
C PRO A 71 0.77 16.98 17.68
N PHE A 72 0.07 17.24 16.56
CA PHE A 72 0.38 18.30 15.61
C PHE A 72 -0.47 19.57 15.82
N THR A 73 -1.15 19.69 16.96
CA THR A 73 -1.88 20.89 17.37
C THR A 73 -1.53 21.26 18.80
N SER A 74 -1.56 22.56 19.11
CA SER A 74 -1.41 23.07 20.49
C SER A 74 -2.73 23.09 21.25
N GLU A 75 -3.86 22.90 20.57
CA GLU A 75 -5.18 22.87 21.18
C GLU A 75 -5.32 21.63 22.07
N ARG A 76 -5.78 21.84 23.31
CA ARG A 76 -6.07 20.74 24.21
C ARG A 76 -7.37 20.08 23.80
N HIS A 77 -7.35 18.77 23.67
CA HIS A 77 -8.53 18.00 23.34
C HIS A 77 -8.40 16.58 23.92
N GLU A 78 -9.54 15.91 24.08
CA GLU A 78 -9.58 14.53 24.55
C GLU A 78 -9.12 13.56 23.44
N PRO A 79 -8.53 12.41 23.80
CA PRO A 79 -8.20 11.35 22.85
C PRO A 79 -9.48 10.77 22.21
N ALA A 80 -9.40 10.37 20.94
CA ALA A 80 -10.54 9.79 20.21
C ALA A 80 -10.14 8.52 19.43
N PHE A 81 -11.12 7.67 19.11
CA PHE A 81 -10.89 6.46 18.32
C PHE A 81 -10.79 6.82 16.82
N ILE A 82 -9.63 7.32 16.41
CA ILE A 82 -9.34 7.76 15.04
C ILE A 82 -8.11 7.00 14.53
N GLY A 83 -8.27 6.36 13.36
CA GLY A 83 -7.19 5.56 12.74
C GLY A 83 -6.84 4.30 13.54
N GLY A 84 -7.86 3.61 14.08
CA GLY A 84 -7.73 2.37 14.85
C GLY A 84 -6.88 1.30 14.18
N PHE A 85 -6.89 1.23 12.84
CA PHE A 85 -5.99 0.37 12.07
C PHE A 85 -4.51 0.62 12.41
N TYR A 86 -4.08 1.89 12.44
CA TYR A 86 -2.70 2.25 12.74
C TYR A 86 -2.36 2.13 14.22
N LEU A 87 -3.32 2.40 15.12
CA LEU A 87 -3.14 2.13 16.55
C LEU A 87 -2.92 0.62 16.79
N LEU A 88 -3.69 -0.25 16.11
CA LEU A 88 -3.50 -1.69 16.15
C LEU A 88 -2.12 -2.10 15.63
N LEU A 89 -1.65 -1.54 14.52
CA LEU A 89 -0.29 -1.82 14.03
C LEU A 89 0.79 -1.40 15.04
N GLY A 90 0.59 -0.30 15.76
CA GLY A 90 1.44 0.08 16.89
C GLY A 90 1.48 -0.98 18.00
N GLN A 91 0.31 -1.52 18.37
CA GLN A 91 0.21 -2.60 19.35
C GLN A 91 0.92 -3.87 18.87
N VAL A 92 0.78 -4.22 17.59
CA VAL A 92 1.53 -5.33 16.97
C VAL A 92 3.03 -5.11 17.09
N ALA A 93 3.53 -3.92 16.74
CA ALA A 93 4.93 -3.58 16.89
C ALA A 93 5.42 -3.75 18.34
N ARG A 94 4.61 -3.34 19.32
CA ARG A 94 4.89 -3.52 20.76
C ARG A 94 4.91 -4.99 21.16
N TRP A 95 3.89 -5.77 20.79
CA TRP A 95 3.75 -7.18 21.19
C TRP A 95 4.90 -8.06 20.68
N PHE A 96 5.42 -7.74 19.49
CA PHE A 96 6.49 -8.50 18.86
C PHE A 96 7.87 -7.82 18.97
N ASN A 97 7.97 -6.68 19.65
CA ASN A 97 9.19 -5.88 19.78
C ASN A 97 9.85 -5.57 18.41
N LEU A 98 9.03 -5.16 17.45
CA LEU A 98 9.45 -4.78 16.09
C LEU A 98 9.45 -3.26 15.95
N SER A 99 10.28 -2.73 15.05
CA SER A 99 10.21 -1.31 14.71
C SER A 99 8.96 -1.01 13.89
N LEU A 100 8.45 0.22 14.00
CA LEU A 100 7.20 0.65 13.36
C LEU A 100 7.26 0.55 11.84
N ASP A 101 8.41 0.82 11.23
CA ASP A 101 8.63 0.74 9.78
C ASP A 101 8.60 -0.71 9.27
N TYR A 102 9.10 -1.69 10.04
CA TYR A 102 8.93 -3.10 9.69
C TYR A 102 7.46 -3.53 9.74
N VAL A 103 6.73 -3.13 10.77
CA VAL A 103 5.30 -3.46 10.86
C VAL A 103 4.49 -2.75 9.78
N TRP A 104 4.82 -1.50 9.46
CA TRP A 104 4.25 -0.76 8.34
C TRP A 104 4.42 -1.51 7.02
N ASN A 105 5.66 -1.89 6.68
CA ASN A 105 5.95 -2.60 5.44
C ASN A 105 5.35 -4.01 5.42
N GLY A 106 5.34 -4.71 6.55
CA GLY A 106 4.66 -5.99 6.69
C GLY A 106 3.15 -5.88 6.46
N ALA A 107 2.51 -4.87 7.06
CA ALA A 107 1.09 -4.59 6.84
C ALA A 107 0.81 -4.25 5.37
N ARG A 108 1.68 -3.47 4.72
CA ARG A 108 1.60 -3.17 3.28
C ARG A 108 1.62 -4.46 2.46
N VAL A 109 2.64 -5.30 2.67
CA VAL A 109 2.79 -6.58 1.94
C VAL A 109 1.55 -7.46 2.07
N VAL A 110 0.99 -7.58 3.27
CA VAL A 110 -0.24 -8.35 3.50
C VAL A 110 -1.43 -7.71 2.79
N ALA A 111 -1.59 -6.39 2.91
CA ALA A 111 -2.67 -5.65 2.25
C ALA A 111 -2.60 -5.77 0.72
N ASP A 112 -1.41 -5.67 0.11
CA ASP A 112 -1.20 -5.81 -1.33
C ASP A 112 -1.66 -7.20 -1.84
N ILE A 113 -1.28 -8.26 -1.12
CA ILE A 113 -1.66 -9.63 -1.48
C ILE A 113 -3.19 -9.78 -1.42
N ILE A 114 -3.82 -9.24 -0.36
CA ILE A 114 -5.27 -9.25 -0.20
C ILE A 114 -5.92 -8.48 -1.36
N LEU A 115 -5.47 -7.26 -1.66
CA LEU A 115 -5.98 -6.41 -2.74
C LEU A 115 -5.95 -7.15 -4.08
N PHE A 116 -4.82 -7.73 -4.44
CA PHE A 116 -4.67 -8.42 -5.73
C PHE A 116 -5.53 -9.69 -5.80
N LEU A 117 -5.55 -10.51 -4.75
CA LEU A 117 -6.40 -11.70 -4.71
C LEU A 117 -7.89 -11.33 -4.75
N PHE A 118 -8.29 -10.29 -4.02
CA PHE A 118 -9.67 -9.83 -3.99
C PHE A 118 -10.08 -9.22 -5.33
N THR A 119 -9.19 -8.48 -6.00
CA THR A 119 -9.41 -7.99 -7.37
C THR A 119 -9.68 -9.14 -8.34
N PHE A 120 -8.88 -10.21 -8.28
CA PHE A 120 -9.10 -11.40 -9.11
C PHE A 120 -10.46 -12.06 -8.81
N PHE A 121 -10.77 -12.23 -7.53
CA PHE A 121 -12.04 -12.80 -7.08
C PHE A 121 -13.23 -11.98 -7.59
N PHE A 122 -13.19 -10.66 -7.38
CA PHE A 122 -14.22 -9.73 -7.83
C PHE A 122 -14.42 -9.82 -9.35
N ILE A 123 -13.35 -9.83 -10.15
CA ILE A 123 -13.47 -9.98 -11.60
C ILE A 123 -14.12 -11.32 -11.99
N CYS A 124 -13.77 -12.40 -11.30
CA CYS A 124 -14.38 -13.72 -11.53
C CYS A 124 -15.88 -13.76 -11.21
N THR A 125 -16.40 -12.85 -10.37
CA THR A 125 -17.83 -12.81 -10.05
C THR A 125 -18.67 -12.23 -11.19
N PHE A 126 -18.07 -11.49 -12.13
CA PHE A 126 -18.78 -10.84 -13.24
C PHE A 126 -18.46 -11.40 -14.62
N LEU A 127 -17.27 -11.96 -14.82
CA LEU A 127 -16.85 -12.51 -16.11
C LEU A 127 -16.85 -14.03 -16.02
N ASP A 128 -17.45 -14.72 -16.99
CA ASP A 128 -17.42 -16.19 -17.08
C ASP A 128 -16.25 -16.69 -17.93
N ASP A 129 -15.92 -15.96 -19.00
CA ASP A 129 -14.83 -16.35 -19.88
C ASP A 129 -13.47 -16.20 -19.20
N LYS A 130 -12.69 -17.28 -19.23
CA LYS A 130 -11.39 -17.35 -18.59
C LYS A 130 -10.40 -16.33 -19.16
N ARG A 131 -10.39 -16.13 -20.48
CA ARG A 131 -9.44 -15.17 -21.09
C ARG A 131 -9.81 -13.75 -20.65
N GLN A 132 -11.09 -13.41 -20.67
CA GLN A 132 -11.57 -12.10 -20.20
C GLN A 132 -11.22 -11.85 -18.74
N ARG A 133 -11.38 -12.84 -17.84
CA ARG A 133 -10.96 -12.72 -16.42
C ARG A 133 -9.48 -12.33 -16.29
N TRP A 134 -8.59 -13.06 -16.97
CA TRP A 134 -7.16 -12.82 -16.87
C TRP A 134 -6.74 -11.51 -17.53
N THR A 135 -7.33 -11.16 -18.66
CA THR A 135 -7.09 -9.87 -19.31
C THR A 135 -7.55 -8.72 -18.42
N ALA A 136 -8.76 -8.78 -17.87
CA ALA A 136 -9.28 -7.77 -16.96
C ALA A 136 -8.42 -7.65 -15.69
N TYR A 137 -7.99 -8.78 -15.11
CA TYR A 137 -7.16 -8.80 -13.91
C TYR A 137 -5.80 -8.13 -14.13
N LEU A 138 -5.12 -8.50 -15.23
CA LEU A 138 -3.83 -7.90 -15.56
C LEU A 138 -3.96 -6.42 -15.93
N LEU A 139 -5.03 -6.02 -16.63
CA LEU A 139 -5.30 -4.62 -16.93
C LEU A 139 -5.65 -3.82 -15.67
N ALA A 140 -6.39 -4.41 -14.73
CA ALA A 140 -6.72 -3.74 -13.46
C ALA A 140 -5.46 -3.44 -12.64
N ILE A 141 -4.53 -4.39 -12.56
CA ILE A 141 -3.28 -4.20 -11.82
C ILE A 141 -2.32 -3.29 -12.60
N LEU A 142 -2.08 -3.56 -13.90
CA LEU A 142 -0.95 -2.98 -14.65
C LEU A 142 -1.35 -1.94 -15.71
N GLY A 143 -2.64 -1.78 -15.99
CA GLY A 143 -3.13 -0.96 -17.10
C GLY A 143 -3.09 0.55 -16.86
N SER A 144 -2.78 0.98 -15.64
CA SER A 144 -2.70 2.38 -15.23
C SER A 144 -1.62 2.57 -14.15
N GLY A 145 -1.32 3.80 -13.74
CA GLY A 145 -0.20 4.05 -12.81
C GLY A 145 1.16 4.13 -13.50
N LEU A 146 1.21 4.34 -14.83
CA LEU A 146 2.44 4.36 -15.63
C LEU A 146 3.12 5.74 -15.67
N GLY A 147 2.64 6.73 -14.91
CA GLY A 147 3.24 8.07 -14.85
C GLY A 147 4.74 8.08 -14.54
N TRP A 148 5.24 7.07 -13.80
CA TRP A 148 6.67 6.92 -13.50
C TRP A 148 7.56 6.72 -14.73
N LEU A 149 7.03 6.20 -15.85
CA LEU A 149 7.78 6.07 -17.10
C LEU A 149 8.23 7.43 -17.64
N LEU A 150 7.50 8.51 -17.32
CA LEU A 150 7.89 9.86 -17.72
C LEU A 150 9.24 10.26 -17.12
N PHE A 151 9.52 9.87 -15.86
CA PHE A 151 10.82 10.13 -15.24
C PHE A 151 11.96 9.37 -15.94
N ALA A 152 11.73 8.14 -16.40
CA ALA A 152 12.70 7.41 -17.21
C ALA A 152 13.00 8.13 -18.53
N LEU A 153 12.00 8.81 -19.10
CA LEU A 153 12.12 9.66 -20.28
C LEU A 153 12.62 11.09 -19.96
N ARG A 154 12.99 11.37 -18.71
CA ARG A 154 13.37 12.71 -18.20
C ARG A 154 12.30 13.78 -18.46
N LYS A 155 11.03 13.37 -18.47
CA LYS A 155 9.85 14.24 -18.53
C LYS A 155 9.18 14.28 -17.17
N PHE A 156 8.76 15.46 -16.76
CA PHE A 156 8.04 15.67 -15.50
C PHE A 156 6.55 15.96 -15.72
N GLU A 157 6.16 16.26 -16.95
CA GLU A 157 4.78 16.56 -17.33
C GLU A 157 4.40 15.80 -18.59
N TRP A 158 3.10 15.53 -18.71
CA TRP A 158 2.47 14.99 -19.90
C TRP A 158 1.31 15.90 -20.29
N LEU A 159 1.29 16.35 -21.55
CA LEU A 159 0.27 17.28 -22.05
C LEU A 159 0.11 18.57 -21.20
N GLY A 160 1.20 19.06 -20.62
CA GLY A 160 1.21 20.27 -19.79
C GLY A 160 0.67 20.08 -18.37
N ALA A 161 0.53 18.84 -17.90
CA ALA A 161 0.12 18.52 -16.54
C ALA A 161 1.07 17.53 -15.86
N PHE A 162 1.29 17.73 -14.56
CA PHE A 162 1.96 16.74 -13.72
C PHE A 162 1.08 15.48 -13.60
N PRO A 163 1.64 14.26 -13.73
CA PRO A 163 0.85 13.03 -13.82
C PRO A 163 -0.04 12.81 -12.60
N VAL A 164 -1.27 12.36 -12.84
CA VAL A 164 -2.25 12.09 -11.78
C VAL A 164 -1.79 10.97 -10.85
N ASP A 165 -0.98 10.04 -11.36
CA ASP A 165 -0.41 8.89 -10.66
C ASP A 165 0.33 9.31 -9.37
N PHE A 166 0.97 10.49 -9.39
CA PHE A 166 1.72 11.05 -8.27
C PHE A 166 0.91 12.02 -7.40
N LYS A 167 -0.29 12.42 -7.85
CA LYS A 167 -1.20 13.28 -7.07
C LYS A 167 -2.25 12.48 -6.32
N MET A 168 -2.71 11.37 -6.91
CA MET A 168 -3.74 10.48 -6.40
C MET A 168 -3.31 9.03 -6.60
N PRO A 169 -2.38 8.54 -5.74
CA PRO A 169 -1.88 7.16 -5.81
C PRO A 169 -3.01 6.13 -5.73
N GLU A 170 -4.11 6.48 -5.07
CA GLU A 170 -5.28 5.65 -4.84
C GLU A 170 -6.09 5.38 -6.13
N ALA A 171 -5.84 6.14 -7.20
CA ALA A 171 -6.55 5.97 -8.48
C ALA A 171 -6.14 4.69 -9.23
N HIS A 172 -5.02 4.06 -8.85
CA HIS A 172 -4.44 2.93 -9.57
C HIS A 172 -4.01 1.83 -8.59
N LEU A 173 -4.41 0.58 -8.83
CA LEU A 173 -4.16 -0.54 -7.89
C LEU A 173 -2.66 -0.77 -7.62
N PHE A 174 -1.83 -0.73 -8.66
CA PHE A 174 -0.38 -0.92 -8.50
C PHE A 174 0.26 0.19 -7.64
N PHE A 175 -0.18 1.44 -7.81
CA PHE A 175 0.35 2.57 -7.05
C PHE A 175 -0.22 2.62 -5.63
N SER A 176 -1.48 2.24 -5.45
CA SER A 176 -2.12 2.04 -4.14
C SER A 176 -1.36 1.03 -3.29
N ALA A 177 -0.99 -0.10 -3.91
CA ALA A 177 -0.16 -1.13 -3.28
C ALA A 177 1.26 -0.63 -2.97
N LEU A 178 1.79 0.33 -3.73
CA LEU A 178 3.11 0.90 -3.46
C LEU A 178 3.13 1.79 -2.21
N THR A 179 2.03 2.43 -1.82
CA THR A 179 2.02 3.51 -0.82
C THR A 179 1.61 3.07 0.57
N PHE A 180 0.30 2.98 0.83
CA PHE A 180 -0.26 2.95 2.17
C PHE A 180 -1.04 1.66 2.41
N PRO A 181 -0.76 0.94 3.53
CA PRO A 181 -1.47 -0.30 3.83
C PRO A 181 -3.00 -0.12 3.89
N HIS A 182 -3.48 1.00 4.45
CA HIS A 182 -4.92 1.23 4.59
C HIS A 182 -5.62 1.50 3.25
N VAL A 183 -4.92 2.10 2.28
CA VAL A 183 -5.47 2.31 0.94
C VAL A 183 -5.63 0.96 0.25
N ALA A 184 -4.61 0.10 0.32
CA ALA A 184 -4.70 -1.24 -0.26
C ALA A 184 -5.79 -2.11 0.41
N VAL A 185 -6.12 -1.87 1.68
CA VAL A 185 -7.27 -2.54 2.35
C VAL A 185 -8.62 -1.91 1.99
N GLY A 186 -8.64 -0.60 1.70
CA GLY A 186 -9.88 0.17 1.50
C GLY A 186 -10.38 0.27 0.06
N THR A 187 -9.53 -0.08 -0.92
CA THR A 187 -9.82 -0.08 -2.36
C THR A 187 -10.38 -1.43 -2.82
#